data_AF-A0A0M3HIP6-F1
#
_entry.id   AF-A0A0M3HIP6-F1
#
_cell.length_a   1.000
_cell.length_b   1.000
_cell.length_c   1.000
_cell.angle_alpha   90.00
_cell.angle_beta   90.00
_cell.angle_gamma   90.00
#
_symmetry.space_group_name_H-M   'P 1'
#
loop_
_entity.id
_entity.type
_entity.pdbx_description
1 polymer ?
#
loop_
_entity_poly.entity_id
_entity_poly.type
_entity_poly.pdbx_seq_one_letter_code
_entity_poly.pdbx_strand_id
1 'polypeptide(L)'
;MMYPSIKQLYDAVSTWKESFIGLDAQRDLCSLQFPKYIKEHAEELDEGRRTRYERQINILGKICDEYEKDFDESTATQDEIGKRFQKLSLLMMQLQSYGYPPEELTGSMPDGWQMDATSGVPKLVDVDKAAEACCLM
;
A
#
# COMPACT_ATOMS: atom_id res chain seq x y z
N MET A 1 -20.22 14.14 -6.77
CA MET A 1 -19.23 13.07 -6.54
C MET A 1 -18.63 12.73 -7.89
N MET A 2 -17.42 13.22 -8.16
CA MET A 2 -16.73 13.05 -9.44
C MET A 2 -15.73 11.91 -9.25
N TYR A 3 -15.95 10.78 -9.92
CA TYR A 3 -14.98 9.69 -9.92
C TYR A 3 -13.69 10.17 -10.61
N PRO A 4 -12.50 9.88 -10.06
CA PRO A 4 -11.25 10.21 -10.73
C PRO A 4 -11.18 9.51 -12.08
N SER A 5 -10.68 10.22 -13.10
CA SER A 5 -10.49 9.65 -14.44
C SER A 5 -9.45 8.51 -14.38
N ILE A 6 -9.55 7.54 -15.30
CA ILE A 6 -8.60 6.41 -15.39
C ILE A 6 -7.14 6.90 -15.43
N LYS A 7 -6.90 8.05 -16.08
CA LYS A 7 -5.59 8.69 -16.11
C LYS A 7 -5.13 9.14 -14.72
N GLN A 8 -5.99 9.78 -13.93
CA GLN A 8 -5.65 10.19 -12.56
C GLN A 8 -5.39 9.00 -11.64
N LEU A 9 -6.11 7.88 -11.82
CA LEU A 9 -5.83 6.65 -11.09
C LEU A 9 -4.50 6.02 -11.52
N TYR A 10 -4.18 6.06 -12.82
CA TYR A 10 -2.90 5.58 -13.33
C TYR A 10 -1.75 6.42 -12.79
N ASP A 11 -1.86 7.75 -12.92
CA ASP A 11 -0.90 8.72 -12.41
C ASP A 11 -0.69 8.52 -10.90
N ALA A 12 -1.78 8.38 -10.13
CA ALA A 12 -1.73 8.07 -8.70
C ALA A 12 -0.95 6.78 -8.40
N VAL A 13 -1.23 5.69 -9.11
CA VAL A 13 -0.54 4.40 -8.92
C VAL A 13 0.92 4.48 -9.35
N SER A 14 1.25 5.25 -10.39
CA SER A 14 2.63 5.47 -10.83
C SER A 14 3.43 6.38 -9.89
N THR A 15 2.86 7.47 -9.40
CA THR A 15 3.47 8.31 -8.36
C THR A 15 3.64 7.52 -7.07
N TRP A 16 2.69 6.64 -6.76
CA TRP A 16 2.81 5.71 -5.65
C TRP A 16 3.93 4.69 -5.87
N LYS A 17 4.12 4.15 -7.08
CA LYS A 17 5.26 3.30 -7.46
C LYS A 17 6.62 4.02 -7.29
N GLU A 18 6.68 5.32 -7.55
CA GLU A 18 7.90 6.11 -7.35
C GLU A 18 8.13 6.56 -5.90
N SER A 19 7.05 6.67 -5.11
CA SER A 19 7.09 7.03 -3.69
C SER A 19 7.25 5.81 -2.77
N PHE A 20 6.94 4.60 -3.26
CA PHE A 20 7.14 3.36 -2.53
C PHE A 20 8.60 2.94 -2.61
N ILE A 21 9.10 2.50 -1.45
CA ILE A 21 10.35 1.76 -1.29
C ILE A 21 10.48 0.77 -2.46
N GLY A 22 11.61 0.79 -3.17
CA GLY A 22 11.80 -0.01 -4.39
C GLY A 22 11.38 -1.48 -4.21
N LEU A 23 11.04 -2.17 -5.30
CA LEU A 23 10.46 -3.53 -5.29
C LEU A 23 11.16 -4.49 -4.32
N ASP A 24 12.49 -4.42 -4.22
CA ASP A 24 13.31 -5.18 -3.27
C ASP A 24 12.98 -4.86 -1.80
N ALA A 25 12.85 -3.58 -1.46
CA ALA A 25 12.48 -3.17 -0.12
C ALA A 25 11.01 -3.49 0.21
N GLN A 26 10.12 -3.50 -0.79
CA GLN A 26 8.75 -3.98 -0.60
C GLN A 26 8.71 -5.50 -0.36
N ARG A 27 9.59 -6.25 -1.03
CA ARG A 27 9.81 -7.68 -0.79
C ARG A 27 10.37 -7.93 0.61
N ASP A 28 11.34 -7.14 1.05
CA ASP A 28 11.90 -7.22 2.41
C ASP A 28 10.85 -6.89 3.47
N LEU A 29 10.01 -5.87 3.20
CA LEU A 29 8.91 -5.48 4.07
C LEU A 29 7.97 -6.67 4.32
N CYS A 30 7.51 -7.36 3.25
CA CYS A 30 6.59 -8.49 3.40
C CYS A 30 7.26 -9.80 3.88
N SER A 31 8.50 -10.07 3.48
CA SER A 31 9.16 -11.37 3.73
C SER A 31 9.97 -11.41 5.03
N LEU A 32 10.43 -10.25 5.52
CA LEU A 32 11.30 -10.16 6.70
C LEU A 32 10.70 -9.27 7.79
N GLN A 33 10.36 -8.03 7.46
CA GLN A 33 10.04 -7.02 8.46
C GLN A 33 8.69 -7.28 9.16
N PHE A 34 7.62 -7.52 8.39
CA PHE A 34 6.32 -7.84 8.96
C PHE A 34 6.32 -9.14 9.78
N PRO A 35 6.87 -10.27 9.29
CA PRO A 35 6.96 -11.50 10.10
C PRO A 35 7.78 -11.32 11.38
N LYS A 36 8.88 -10.55 11.32
CA LYS A 36 9.68 -10.21 12.49
C LYS A 36 8.88 -9.39 13.50
N TYR A 37 8.17 -8.35 13.05
CA TYR A 37 7.31 -7.52 13.88
C TYR A 37 6.21 -8.33 14.58
N ILE A 38 5.50 -9.19 13.84
CA ILE A 38 4.45 -10.05 14.42
C ILE A 38 5.03 -10.97 15.50
N LYS A 39 6.27 -11.45 15.33
CA LYS A 39 6.95 -12.30 16.31
C LYS A 39 7.40 -11.53 17.54
N GLU A 40 7.96 -10.34 17.36
CA GLU A 40 8.47 -9.49 18.46
C GLU A 40 7.33 -8.92 19.30
N HIS A 41 6.18 -8.61 18.69
CA HIS A 41 5.00 -8.06 19.36
C HIS A 41 3.88 -9.10 19.57
N ALA A 42 4.19 -10.40 19.54
CA ALA A 42 3.19 -11.47 19.58
C ALA A 42 2.29 -11.44 20.83
N GLU A 43 2.81 -10.95 21.97
CA GLU A 43 2.07 -10.82 23.23
C GLU A 43 1.21 -9.54 23.30
N GLU A 44 1.55 -8.51 22.51
CA GLU A 44 0.87 -7.22 22.48
C GLU A 44 -0.21 -7.15 21.39
N LEU A 45 -0.05 -7.93 20.32
CA LEU A 45 -0.96 -7.95 19.19
C LEU A 45 -2.20 -8.80 19.48
N ASP A 46 -3.37 -8.16 19.46
CA ASP A 46 -4.63 -8.89 19.41
C ASP A 46 -4.78 -9.69 18.11
N GLU A 47 -5.61 -10.74 18.15
CA GLU A 47 -5.85 -11.63 17.02
C GLU A 47 -6.32 -10.88 15.76
N GLY A 48 -7.10 -9.80 15.95
CA GLY A 48 -7.57 -8.95 14.88
C GLY A 48 -6.44 -8.17 14.20
N ARG A 49 -5.54 -7.54 14.96
CA ARG A 49 -4.35 -6.86 14.40
C ARG A 49 -3.43 -7.83 13.69
N ARG A 50 -3.14 -8.96 14.32
CA ARG A 50 -2.30 -10.00 13.74
C ARG A 50 -2.85 -10.47 12.40
N THR A 51 -4.16 -10.77 12.34
CA THR A 51 -4.84 -11.17 11.11
C THR A 51 -4.75 -10.10 10.02
N ARG A 52 -4.87 -8.81 10.38
CA ARG A 52 -4.72 -7.71 9.41
C ARG A 52 -3.31 -7.66 8.83
N TYR A 53 -2.28 -7.78 9.67
CA TYR A 53 -0.89 -7.78 9.22
C TYR A 53 -0.55 -9.00 8.36
N GLU A 54 -1.04 -10.19 8.71
CA GLU A 54 -0.89 -11.40 7.88
C GLU A 54 -1.56 -11.23 6.51
N ARG A 55 -2.72 -10.57 6.45
CA ARG A 55 -3.39 -10.23 5.18
C ARG A 55 -2.61 -9.17 4.38
N GLN A 56 -2.05 -8.15 5.05
CA GLN A 56 -1.20 -7.16 4.41
C GLN A 56 0.04 -7.82 3.78
N ILE A 57 0.73 -8.73 4.50
CA ILE A 57 1.84 -9.53 3.97
C ILE A 57 1.42 -10.26 2.67
N ASN A 58 0.27 -10.93 2.69
CA ASN A 58 -0.21 -11.69 1.53
C ASN A 58 -0.45 -10.81 0.30
N ILE A 59 -1.09 -9.64 0.50
CA ILE A 59 -1.36 -8.72 -0.62
C ILE A 59 -0.09 -8.06 -1.12
N LEU A 60 0.83 -7.65 -0.23
CA LEU A 60 2.14 -7.12 -0.62
C LEU A 60 2.92 -8.13 -1.46
N GLY A 61 2.91 -9.40 -1.08
CA GLY A 61 3.52 -10.47 -1.88
C GLY A 61 2.93 -10.55 -3.29
N LYS A 62 1.61 -10.53 -3.43
CA LYS A 62 0.91 -10.54 -4.73
C LYS A 62 1.24 -9.32 -5.59
N ILE A 63 1.43 -8.16 -4.96
CA ILE A 63 1.83 -6.92 -5.65
C ILE A 63 3.26 -7.10 -6.19
N CYS A 64 4.20 -7.55 -5.34
CA CYS A 64 5.57 -7.81 -5.77
C CYS A 64 5.61 -8.80 -6.93
N ASP A 65 4.91 -9.93 -6.80
CA ASP A 65 4.83 -10.96 -7.84
C ASP A 65 4.25 -10.40 -9.15
N GLU A 66 3.32 -9.45 -9.09
CA GLU A 66 2.76 -8.84 -10.30
C GLU A 66 3.73 -7.89 -10.99
N TYR A 67 4.57 -7.19 -10.22
CA TYR A 67 5.63 -6.32 -10.76
C TYR A 67 6.82 -7.11 -11.29
N GLU A 68 7.18 -8.23 -10.65
CA GLU A 68 8.29 -9.11 -11.04
C GLU A 68 8.01 -9.93 -12.29
N LYS A 69 6.75 -10.06 -12.71
CA LYS A 69 6.41 -10.70 -13.98
C LYS A 69 7.08 -9.97 -15.13
N ASP A 70 7.71 -10.77 -16.01
CA ASP A 70 8.13 -10.34 -17.34
C ASP A 70 6.93 -9.75 -18.08
N PHE A 71 6.90 -8.43 -18.16
CA PHE A 71 5.86 -7.67 -18.83
C PHE A 71 6.52 -6.46 -19.47
N ASP A 72 6.60 -6.51 -20.79
CA ASP A 72 7.16 -5.45 -21.60
C ASP A 72 6.03 -4.53 -22.07
N GLU A 73 5.92 -3.37 -21.42
CA GLU A 73 4.96 -2.33 -21.75
C GLU A 73 5.08 -1.84 -23.20
N SER A 74 6.26 -1.98 -23.83
CA SER A 74 6.47 -1.53 -25.21
C SER A 74 5.88 -2.47 -26.27
N THR A 75 5.64 -3.73 -25.91
CA THR A 75 5.10 -4.77 -26.81
C THR A 75 3.70 -5.24 -26.40
N ALA A 76 3.25 -4.93 -25.18
CA ALA A 76 1.93 -5.26 -24.68
C ALA A 76 0.81 -4.48 -25.39
N THR A 77 -0.34 -5.13 -25.58
CA THR A 77 -1.55 -4.48 -26.06
C THR A 77 -2.17 -3.59 -24.99
N GLN A 78 -2.99 -2.61 -25.42
CA GLN A 78 -3.71 -1.72 -24.50
C GLN A 78 -4.61 -2.48 -23.51
N ASP A 79 -5.18 -3.61 -23.94
CA ASP A 79 -6.01 -4.47 -23.08
C ASP A 79 -5.17 -5.17 -22.00
N GLU A 80 -3.98 -5.67 -22.34
CA GLU A 80 -3.06 -6.30 -21.38
C GLU A 80 -2.54 -5.30 -20.35
N ILE A 81 -2.17 -4.10 -20.78
CA ILE A 81 -1.80 -2.99 -19.89
C ILE A 81 -2.97 -2.64 -18.98
N GLY A 82 -4.18 -2.51 -19.53
CA GLY A 82 -5.39 -2.24 -18.76
C GLY A 82 -5.69 -3.30 -17.70
N LYS A 83 -5.56 -4.58 -18.04
CA LYS A 83 -5.74 -5.71 -17.11
C LYS A 83 -4.71 -5.71 -15.98
N ARG A 84 -3.43 -5.50 -16.30
CA ARG A 84 -2.36 -5.41 -15.29
C ARG A 84 -2.61 -4.25 -14.33
N PHE A 85 -2.98 -3.09 -14.87
CA PHE A 85 -3.32 -1.92 -14.09
C PHE A 85 -4.52 -2.15 -13.17
N GLN A 86 -5.61 -2.72 -13.68
CA GLN A 86 -6.79 -3.05 -12.88
C GLN A 86 -6.45 -4.03 -11.75
N LYS A 87 -5.64 -5.05 -12.04
CA LYS A 87 -5.22 -6.02 -11.04
C LYS A 87 -4.39 -5.38 -9.93
N LEU A 88 -3.38 -4.59 -10.28
CA LEU A 88 -2.57 -3.85 -9.31
C LEU A 88 -3.45 -2.91 -8.47
N SER A 89 -4.35 -2.16 -9.11
CA SER A 89 -5.28 -1.25 -8.42
C SER A 89 -6.16 -1.98 -7.40
N LEU A 90 -6.72 -3.14 -7.77
CA LEU A 90 -7.53 -3.95 -6.85
C LEU A 90 -6.72 -4.47 -5.67
N LEU A 91 -5.47 -4.90 -5.90
CA LEU A 91 -4.59 -5.32 -4.83
C LEU A 91 -4.27 -4.16 -3.88
N MET A 92 -4.02 -2.95 -4.40
CA MET A 92 -3.79 -1.77 -3.57
C MET A 92 -5.01 -1.41 -2.73
N MET A 93 -6.20 -1.40 -3.31
CA MET A 93 -7.44 -1.16 -2.57
C MET A 93 -7.66 -2.21 -1.47
N GLN A 94 -7.36 -3.48 -1.76
CA GLN A 94 -7.43 -4.55 -0.75
C GLN A 94 -6.41 -4.31 0.36
N LEU A 95 -5.17 -3.93 0.04
CA LEU A 95 -4.15 -3.62 1.03
C LEU A 95 -4.62 -2.51 1.99
N GLN A 96 -5.11 -1.40 1.42
CA GLN A 96 -5.64 -0.27 2.18
C GLN A 96 -6.85 -0.65 3.05
N SER A 97 -7.69 -1.60 2.60
CA SER A 97 -8.83 -2.09 3.38
C SER A 97 -8.44 -2.82 4.68
N TYR A 98 -7.19 -3.28 4.79
CA TYR A 98 -6.66 -3.90 6.00
C TYR A 98 -6.02 -2.89 6.97
N GLY A 99 -6.08 -1.59 6.65
CA GLY A 99 -5.47 -0.52 7.43
C GLY A 99 -4.04 -0.23 7.01
N TYR A 100 -3.37 0.61 7.77
CA TYR A 100 -1.98 0.99 7.50
C TYR A 100 -1.01 0.00 8.21
N PRO A 101 0.19 -0.21 7.67
CA PRO A 101 1.25 -0.95 8.36
C PRO A 101 1.64 -0.31 9.71
N PRO A 102 2.35 -1.04 10.60
CA PRO A 102 2.95 -0.45 11.79
C PRO A 102 3.89 0.72 11.45
N GLU A 103 3.85 1.78 12.25
CA GLU A 103 4.75 2.95 12.09
C GLU A 103 6.22 2.56 12.22
N GLU A 104 6.54 1.54 13.01
CA GLU A 104 7.91 1.01 13.14
C GLU A 104 8.45 0.42 11.83
N LEU A 105 7.56 -0.01 10.94
CA LEU A 105 7.93 -0.57 9.63
C LEU A 105 7.90 0.47 8.51
N THR A 106 7.08 1.51 8.63
CA THR A 106 6.80 2.47 7.54
C THR A 106 7.19 3.91 7.84
N GLY A 107 7.68 4.18 9.05
CA GLY A 107 7.98 5.52 9.52
C GLY A 107 6.73 6.27 9.98
N SER A 108 6.92 7.54 10.32
CA SER A 108 5.82 8.43 10.74
C SER A 108 4.87 8.71 9.59
N MET A 109 3.58 8.80 9.92
CA MET A 109 2.55 9.21 8.97
C MET A 109 2.86 10.59 8.36
N PRO A 110 2.45 10.85 7.11
CA PRO A 110 2.58 12.17 6.50
C PRO A 110 1.83 13.23 7.31
N ASP A 111 2.31 14.47 7.26
CA ASP A 111 1.71 15.59 8.00
C ASP A 111 0.20 15.71 7.72
N GLY A 112 -0.56 15.90 8.79
CA GLY A 112 -2.03 15.96 8.74
C GLY A 112 -2.75 14.60 8.83
N TRP A 113 -2.01 13.49 8.88
CA TRP A 113 -2.54 12.17 9.18
C TRP A 113 -2.04 11.64 10.53
N GLN A 114 -2.90 10.98 11.28
CA GLN A 114 -2.51 10.23 12.49
C GLN A 114 -3.02 8.81 12.41
N MET A 115 -2.21 7.86 12.87
CA MET A 115 -2.61 6.47 13.02
C MET A 115 -3.62 6.34 14.17
N ASP A 116 -4.84 5.87 13.91
CA ASP A 116 -5.73 5.52 15.02
C ASP A 116 -5.25 4.21 15.65
N ALA A 117 -4.72 4.31 16.86
CA ALA A 117 -4.17 3.19 17.61
C ALA A 117 -5.18 2.06 17.87
N THR A 118 -6.49 2.30 17.72
CA THR A 118 -7.54 1.28 17.94
C THR A 118 -7.96 0.59 16.64
N SER A 119 -8.28 1.34 15.59
CA SER A 119 -8.72 0.76 14.31
C SER A 119 -7.57 0.34 13.39
N GLY A 120 -6.38 0.92 13.54
CA GLY A 120 -5.27 0.75 12.60
C GLY A 120 -5.54 1.40 11.24
N VAL A 121 -6.45 2.37 11.19
CA VAL A 121 -6.77 3.14 9.98
C VAL A 121 -6.23 4.57 10.13
N PRO A 122 -5.63 5.14 9.07
CA PRO A 122 -5.26 6.55 9.05
C PRO A 122 -6.45 7.46 9.32
N LYS A 123 -6.32 8.36 10.28
CA LYS A 123 -7.29 9.40 10.57
C LYS A 123 -6.77 10.74 10.09
N LEU A 124 -7.60 11.43 9.32
CA LEU A 124 -7.34 12.81 8.91
C LEU A 124 -7.51 13.73 10.13
N VAL A 125 -6.42 14.39 10.53
CA VAL A 125 -6.41 15.30 11.69
C VAL A 125 -6.24 16.76 11.29
N ASP A 126 -5.64 17.01 10.13
CA ASP A 126 -5.45 18.35 9.57
C ASP A 126 -5.59 18.25 8.04
N VAL A 127 -6.69 18.80 7.53
CA VAL A 127 -7.05 18.70 6.10
C VAL A 127 -6.06 19.48 5.22
N ASP A 128 -5.58 20.63 5.70
CA ASP A 128 -4.72 21.50 4.93
C ASP A 128 -3.33 20.88 4.79
N LYS A 129 -2.77 20.34 5.88
CA LYS A 129 -1.49 19.63 5.84
C LYS A 129 -1.57 18.30 5.10
N ALA A 130 -2.66 17.56 5.25
CA ALA A 130 -2.86 16.32 4.53
C ALA A 130 -2.98 16.52 3.02
N ALA A 131 -3.56 17.65 2.58
CA ALA A 131 -3.63 18.03 1.18
C ALA A 131 -2.24 18.37 0.61
N GLU A 132 -1.36 18.98 1.39
CA GLU A 132 0.03 19.24 1.00
C GLU A 132 0.88 17.96 0.97
N ALA A 133 0.60 17.00 1.85
CA ALA A 133 1.29 15.72 1.92
C ALA A 133 0.80 14.69 0.89
N CYS A 134 -0.41 14.85 0.35
CA CYS A 134 -0.98 13.96 -0.65
C CYS A 134 -0.71 14.52 -2.06
N CYS A 135 0.25 13.95 -2.78
CA CYS A 135 0.59 14.31 -4.17
C CYS A 135 -0.49 13.90 -5.20
N LEU A 136 -1.77 14.01 -4.86
CA LEU A 136 -2.89 13.92 -5.81
C LEU A 136 -3.32 15.33 -6.21
N MET A 137 -2.44 16.01 -6.95
CA MET A 137 -2.78 17.19 -7.76
C MET A 137 -2.49 16.86 -9.22
#